data_AF-A0A9D1LUG5-F1
#
_entry.id   AF-A0A9D1LUG5-F1
#
_cell.length_a   1.000
_cell.length_b   1.000
_cell.length_c   1.000
_cell.angle_alpha   90.00
_cell.angle_beta   90.00
_cell.angle_gamma   90.00
#
_symmetry.space_group_name_H-M   'P 1'
#
loop_
_entity.id
_entity.type
_entity.pdbx_description
1 polymer ?
#
loop_
_entity_poly.entity_id
_entity_poly.type
_entity_poly.pdbx_seq_one_letter_code
_entity_poly.pdbx_strand_id
1 'polypeptide(L)'
;MNKPELLAPGGSLEKLKTAFLYGADAVYVGGEAYSLRAAAENFTLEELREGVDFAHNLGKKVYLTANILPHNVDIDAFIQYIAEIRPLGVDAVLIADPGMFSLMREVAPEIPIHISTQANNVNYRSAQFWHELGAKRIVLARELSLAEIKEIRERTPAGLELEAFVHGAMCVSYSGRCLLSNYMTNRDANQGACSHPCRWNYALVEQTRPGEYMDVYENERGTFIFNSKDLCMIEHIPELVESGISSFKIEGRVKTAYYTATVIQAYRNEIDRYFADPAHYVFDRAQLEELYKVSHRPYSTGFYMGKPTAEQQVYTDSSYVRDYDLIGIVLDYDAETKIATVTQRNRFFTGDEIEVLRPGQPFFTQRIAHMENENGEAIDVAPHAAMLVRIPMDQPVVKDAMLRKKRG
;
A
#
# COMPACT_ATOMS: atom_id res chain seq x y z
N MET A 1 5.83 25.20 3.18
CA MET A 1 5.98 23.73 3.30
C MET A 1 5.46 23.11 2.02
N ASN A 2 6.17 22.13 1.45
CA ASN A 2 5.68 21.43 0.26
C ASN A 2 4.78 20.28 0.70
N LYS A 3 3.62 20.18 0.06
CA LYS A 3 2.67 19.10 0.29
C LYS A 3 3.28 17.78 -0.23
N PRO A 4 3.43 16.74 0.60
CA PRO A 4 3.99 15.49 0.16
C PRO A 4 3.04 14.80 -0.82
N GLU A 5 3.62 14.10 -1.80
CA GLU A 5 2.88 13.23 -2.70
C GLU A 5 2.31 12.04 -1.91
N LEU A 6 1.02 11.73 -2.07
CA LEU A 6 0.46 10.47 -1.56
C LEU A 6 0.62 9.36 -2.60
N LEU A 7 1.57 8.46 -2.35
CA LEU A 7 1.91 7.36 -3.25
C LEU A 7 1.21 6.06 -2.84
N ALA A 8 0.32 5.57 -3.69
CA ALA A 8 -0.51 4.40 -3.45
C ALA A 8 0.01 3.12 -4.11
N PRO A 9 -0.31 1.93 -3.56
CA PRO A 9 0.02 0.66 -4.19
C PRO A 9 -0.96 0.31 -5.32
N GLY A 10 -0.45 0.09 -6.52
CA GLY A 10 -1.22 -0.41 -7.67
C GLY A 10 -0.94 -1.89 -7.91
N GLY A 11 -1.74 -2.76 -7.28
CA GLY A 11 -1.58 -4.21 -7.44
C GLY A 11 -2.20 -4.80 -8.72
N SER A 12 -3.13 -4.06 -9.32
CA SER A 12 -3.87 -4.36 -10.55
C SER A 12 -4.50 -3.06 -11.08
N LEU A 13 -5.02 -3.08 -12.30
CA LEU A 13 -5.65 -1.90 -12.92
C LEU A 13 -6.84 -1.38 -12.09
N GLU A 14 -7.68 -2.27 -11.53
CA GLU A 14 -8.78 -1.90 -10.61
C GLU A 14 -8.26 -1.12 -9.40
N LYS A 15 -7.18 -1.59 -8.77
CA LYS A 15 -6.58 -0.96 -7.58
C LYS A 15 -5.94 0.38 -7.92
N LEU A 16 -5.32 0.52 -9.10
CA LEU A 16 -4.78 1.79 -9.58
C LEU A 16 -5.89 2.82 -9.79
N LYS A 17 -6.96 2.46 -10.49
CA LYS A 17 -8.12 3.36 -10.69
C LYS A 17 -8.74 3.76 -9.36
N THR A 18 -8.94 2.78 -8.48
CA THR A 18 -9.44 3.00 -7.11
C THR A 18 -8.54 3.98 -6.35
N ALA A 19 -7.23 3.80 -6.35
CA ALA A 19 -6.30 4.67 -5.64
C ALA A 19 -6.44 6.14 -6.08
N PHE A 20 -6.52 6.40 -7.38
CA PHE A 20 -6.68 7.77 -7.89
C PHE A 20 -8.03 8.37 -7.53
N LEU A 21 -9.13 7.61 -7.68
CA LEU A 21 -10.47 8.08 -7.31
C LEU A 21 -10.56 8.47 -5.82
N TYR A 22 -9.86 7.74 -4.95
CA TYR A 22 -9.87 7.98 -3.50
C TYR A 22 -8.79 8.97 -3.02
N GLY A 23 -8.00 9.55 -3.94
CA GLY A 23 -7.17 10.72 -3.65
C GLY A 23 -5.65 10.54 -3.73
N ALA A 24 -5.16 9.44 -4.30
CA ALA A 24 -3.72 9.28 -4.54
C ALA A 24 -3.19 10.34 -5.52
N ASP A 25 -1.93 10.74 -5.35
CA ASP A 25 -1.21 11.63 -6.26
C ASP A 25 -0.39 10.84 -7.30
N ALA A 26 0.10 9.68 -6.89
CA ALA A 26 0.80 8.74 -7.74
C ALA A 26 0.49 7.30 -7.32
N VAL A 27 0.72 6.36 -8.23
CA VAL A 27 0.59 4.92 -7.97
C VAL A 27 1.88 4.22 -8.38
N TYR A 28 2.38 3.30 -7.54
CA TYR A 28 3.46 2.39 -7.94
C TYR A 28 2.93 1.00 -8.31
N VAL A 29 3.33 0.50 -9.47
CA VAL A 29 2.85 -0.74 -10.08
C VAL A 29 4.00 -1.72 -10.35
N GLY A 30 3.70 -3.01 -10.46
CA GLY A 30 4.63 -4.01 -10.98
C GLY A 30 4.16 -4.53 -12.32
N GLY A 31 5.06 -4.73 -13.27
CA GLY A 31 4.78 -5.52 -14.46
C GLY A 31 4.92 -7.02 -14.18
N GLU A 32 4.66 -7.84 -15.20
CA GLU A 32 4.76 -9.31 -15.10
C GLU A 32 6.17 -9.81 -14.74
N ALA A 33 7.20 -8.96 -14.89
CA ALA A 33 8.59 -9.27 -14.57
C ALA A 33 9.25 -8.17 -13.71
N TYR A 34 10.38 -8.52 -13.09
CA TYR A 34 11.28 -7.61 -12.35
C TYR A 34 10.69 -6.88 -11.13
N SER A 35 9.52 -7.29 -10.62
CA SER A 35 8.88 -6.72 -9.42
C SER A 35 9.03 -7.61 -8.17
N LEU A 36 9.36 -7.01 -7.02
CA LEU A 36 9.45 -7.72 -5.72
C LEU A 36 8.13 -8.20 -5.10
N ARG A 37 7.04 -8.24 -5.87
CA ARG A 37 5.73 -8.74 -5.45
C ARG A 37 5.16 -9.65 -6.53
N ALA A 38 5.78 -10.80 -6.73
CA ALA A 38 5.31 -11.81 -7.69
C ALA A 38 3.90 -12.33 -7.36
N ALA A 39 3.45 -12.20 -6.11
CA ALA A 39 2.10 -12.61 -5.68
C ALA A 39 1.01 -11.55 -5.94
N ALA A 40 1.36 -10.34 -6.38
CA ALA A 40 0.36 -9.42 -6.91
C ALA A 40 -0.08 -9.89 -8.31
N GLU A 41 -1.26 -9.46 -8.76
CA GLU A 41 -1.70 -9.75 -10.13
C GLU A 41 -0.68 -9.22 -11.15
N ASN A 42 -0.11 -8.04 -10.86
CA ASN A 42 0.80 -7.30 -11.72
C ASN A 42 0.14 -6.95 -13.07
N PHE A 43 0.75 -6.03 -13.81
CA PHE A 43 0.16 -5.48 -15.02
C PHE A 43 0.76 -6.13 -16.26
N THR A 44 -0.10 -6.57 -17.17
CA THR A 44 0.28 -6.77 -18.57
C THR A 44 0.68 -5.43 -19.21
N LEU A 45 1.35 -5.47 -20.37
CA LEU A 45 1.68 -4.24 -21.11
C LEU A 45 0.43 -3.43 -21.51
N GLU A 46 -0.67 -4.10 -21.85
CA GLU A 46 -1.93 -3.45 -22.22
C GLU A 46 -2.58 -2.75 -21.02
N GLU A 47 -2.68 -3.45 -19.89
CA GLU A 47 -3.22 -2.85 -18.66
C GLU A 47 -2.33 -1.71 -18.15
N LEU A 48 -1.00 -1.84 -18.30
CA LEU A 48 -0.08 -0.78 -17.89
C LEU A 48 -0.27 0.46 -18.76
N ARG A 49 -0.43 0.29 -20.08
CA ARG A 49 -0.77 1.39 -20.99
C ARG A 49 -2.07 2.07 -20.57
N GLU A 50 -3.13 1.28 -20.36
CA GLU A 50 -4.43 1.82 -19.92
C GLU A 50 -4.33 2.56 -18.58
N GLY A 51 -3.56 2.00 -17.64
CA GLY A 51 -3.32 2.60 -16.33
C GLY A 51 -2.56 3.93 -16.40
N VAL A 52 -1.55 4.02 -17.26
CA VAL A 52 -0.80 5.27 -17.49
C VAL A 52 -1.69 6.32 -18.16
N ASP A 53 -2.40 5.95 -19.23
CA ASP A 53 -3.32 6.87 -19.93
C ASP A 53 -4.40 7.40 -18.97
N PHE A 54 -4.97 6.52 -18.14
CA PHE A 54 -5.94 6.91 -17.10
C PHE A 54 -5.33 7.88 -16.09
N ALA A 55 -4.12 7.61 -15.59
CA ALA A 55 -3.45 8.48 -14.63
C ALA A 55 -3.14 9.87 -15.22
N HIS A 56 -2.60 9.92 -16.43
CA HIS A 56 -2.22 11.16 -17.11
C HIS A 56 -3.44 12.03 -17.45
N ASN A 57 -4.58 11.42 -17.81
CA ASN A 57 -5.85 12.13 -17.98
C ASN A 57 -6.34 12.81 -16.68
N LEU A 58 -5.91 12.33 -15.51
CA LEU A 58 -6.19 12.93 -14.21
C LEU A 58 -5.06 13.86 -13.72
N GLY A 59 -3.99 14.03 -14.50
CA GLY A 59 -2.77 14.76 -14.08
C GLY A 59 -1.99 14.07 -12.97
N LYS A 60 -2.10 12.74 -12.88
CA LYS A 60 -1.49 11.87 -11.87
C LYS A 60 -0.37 11.02 -12.46
N LYS A 61 0.46 10.42 -11.60
CA LYS A 61 1.69 9.73 -12.03
C LYS A 61 1.67 8.23 -11.77
N VAL A 62 2.38 7.47 -12.60
CA VAL A 62 2.57 6.02 -12.47
C VAL A 62 4.05 5.68 -12.40
N TYR A 63 4.46 4.96 -11.36
CA TYR A 63 5.84 4.51 -11.16
C TYR A 63 5.95 2.99 -11.31
N LEU A 64 6.79 2.52 -12.21
CA LEU A 64 7.00 1.09 -12.42
C LEU A 64 8.05 0.55 -11.46
N THR A 65 7.78 -0.56 -10.78
CA THR A 65 8.81 -1.26 -10.01
C THR A 65 9.57 -2.24 -10.89
N ALA A 66 10.88 -2.07 -10.97
CA ALA A 66 11.81 -3.02 -11.57
C ALA A 66 12.98 -3.28 -10.59
N ASN A 67 12.62 -3.72 -9.38
CA ASN A 67 13.44 -3.63 -8.18
C ASN A 67 13.90 -4.97 -7.60
N ILE A 68 13.90 -6.04 -8.39
CA ILE A 68 14.57 -7.29 -8.03
C ILE A 68 16.10 -7.12 -8.05
N LEU A 69 16.82 -8.12 -7.55
CA LEU A 69 18.26 -8.26 -7.74
C LEU A 69 18.51 -9.31 -8.84
N PRO A 70 18.68 -8.91 -10.10
CA PRO A 70 18.78 -9.83 -11.23
C PRO A 70 20.11 -10.59 -11.23
N HIS A 71 20.10 -11.79 -11.80
CA HIS A 71 21.28 -12.58 -12.13
C HIS A 71 21.71 -12.29 -13.58
N ASN A 72 22.89 -12.75 -13.97
CA ASN A 72 23.43 -12.50 -15.33
C ASN A 72 22.47 -12.89 -16.46
N VAL A 73 21.70 -13.96 -16.27
CA VAL A 73 20.72 -14.46 -17.24
C VAL A 73 19.54 -13.50 -17.47
N ASP A 74 19.29 -12.58 -16.53
CA ASP A 74 18.15 -11.68 -16.58
C ASP A 74 18.49 -10.34 -17.26
N ILE A 75 19.77 -10.06 -17.56
CA ILE A 75 20.23 -8.74 -18.03
C ILE A 75 19.69 -8.43 -19.43
N ASP A 76 19.86 -9.33 -20.40
CA ASP A 76 19.42 -9.10 -21.77
C ASP A 76 17.89 -8.98 -21.87
N ALA A 77 17.17 -9.80 -21.09
CA ALA A 77 15.72 -9.74 -20.98
C ALA A 77 15.25 -8.43 -20.32
N PHE A 78 16.03 -7.85 -19.40
CA PHE A 78 15.70 -6.56 -18.79
C PHE A 78 15.77 -5.42 -19.81
N ILE A 79 16.76 -5.44 -20.71
CA ILE A 79 16.88 -4.44 -21.79
C ILE A 79 15.65 -4.48 -22.69
N GLN A 80 15.23 -5.68 -23.09
CA GLN A 80 14.02 -5.88 -23.90
C GLN A 80 12.77 -5.39 -23.17
N TYR A 81 12.62 -5.77 -21.90
CA TYR A 81 11.50 -5.33 -21.06
C TYR A 81 11.43 -3.80 -20.97
N ILE A 82 12.54 -3.10 -20.70
CA ILE A 82 12.55 -1.64 -20.65
C ILE A 82 12.21 -1.01 -22.01
N ALA A 83 12.65 -1.61 -23.12
CA ALA A 83 12.31 -1.13 -24.45
C ALA A 83 10.80 -1.17 -24.73
N GLU A 84 10.07 -2.16 -24.21
CA GLU A 84 8.62 -2.28 -24.31
C GLU A 84 7.87 -1.30 -23.39
N ILE A 85 8.41 -1.05 -22.20
CA ILE A 85 7.84 -0.14 -21.20
C ILE A 85 8.02 1.33 -21.58
N ARG A 86 9.18 1.67 -22.14
CA ARG A 86 9.56 3.05 -22.51
C ARG A 86 8.47 3.82 -23.26
N PRO A 87 7.86 3.31 -24.35
CA PRO A 87 6.81 4.02 -25.08
C PRO A 87 5.48 4.13 -24.32
N LEU A 88 5.31 3.48 -23.16
CA LEU A 88 4.10 3.59 -22.35
C LEU A 88 4.06 4.89 -21.54
N GLY A 89 5.20 5.57 -21.34
CA GLY A 89 5.23 6.87 -20.66
C GLY A 89 5.14 6.80 -19.13
N VAL A 90 5.64 5.74 -18.49
CA VAL A 90 5.74 5.69 -17.02
C VAL A 90 6.60 6.85 -16.50
N ASP A 91 6.19 7.44 -15.37
CA ASP A 91 6.79 8.67 -14.83
C ASP A 91 8.12 8.43 -14.10
N ALA A 92 8.36 7.20 -13.64
CA ALA A 92 9.62 6.77 -13.05
C ALA A 92 9.74 5.24 -12.99
N VAL A 93 10.97 4.74 -12.85
CA VAL A 93 11.23 3.33 -12.54
C VAL A 93 11.93 3.19 -11.19
N LEU A 94 11.45 2.28 -10.34
CA LEU A 94 12.09 1.93 -9.07
C LEU A 94 13.13 0.84 -9.31
N ILE A 95 14.41 1.19 -9.12
CA ILE A 95 15.57 0.29 -9.28
C ILE A 95 16.27 0.09 -7.93
N ALA A 96 16.82 -1.10 -7.70
CA ALA A 96 17.59 -1.42 -6.49
C ALA A 96 19.08 -1.68 -6.78
N ASP A 97 19.36 -2.37 -7.88
CA ASP A 97 20.70 -2.84 -8.22
C ASP A 97 21.53 -1.74 -8.95
N PRO A 98 22.80 -1.51 -8.58
CA PRO A 98 23.66 -0.53 -9.24
C PRO A 98 23.92 -0.81 -10.73
N GLY A 99 24.03 -2.09 -11.12
CA GLY A 99 24.21 -2.48 -12.52
C GLY A 99 22.97 -2.15 -13.34
N MET A 100 21.78 -2.47 -12.83
CA MET A 100 20.51 -2.10 -13.46
C MET A 100 20.30 -0.58 -13.48
N PHE A 101 20.77 0.15 -12.47
CA PHE A 101 20.77 1.61 -12.47
C PHE A 101 21.60 2.15 -13.64
N SER A 102 22.85 1.68 -13.77
CA SER A 102 23.73 2.07 -14.88
C SER A 102 23.09 1.76 -16.23
N LEU A 103 22.58 0.54 -16.37
CA LEU A 103 21.93 0.09 -17.60
C LEU A 103 20.70 0.93 -17.96
N MET A 104 19.85 1.27 -16.98
CA MET A 104 18.70 2.14 -17.19
C MET A 104 19.10 3.54 -17.70
N ARG A 105 20.21 4.09 -17.18
CA ARG A 105 20.77 5.36 -17.66
C ARG A 105 21.30 5.27 -19.10
N GLU A 106 21.67 4.09 -19.58
CA GLU A 106 22.10 3.86 -20.95
C GLU A 106 20.90 3.67 -21.90
N VAL A 107 19.94 2.83 -21.53
CA VAL A 107 18.86 2.40 -22.43
C VAL A 107 17.63 3.32 -22.45
N ALA A 108 17.36 4.02 -21.34
CA ALA A 108 16.22 4.93 -21.18
C ALA A 108 16.56 6.11 -20.24
N PRO A 109 17.56 6.94 -20.59
CA PRO A 109 18.06 8.04 -19.74
C PRO A 109 17.01 9.11 -19.40
N GLU A 110 15.95 9.23 -20.18
CA GLU A 110 14.88 10.20 -19.98
C GLU A 110 13.89 9.81 -18.88
N ILE A 111 13.82 8.52 -18.52
CA ILE A 111 12.90 8.05 -17.48
C ILE A 111 13.56 8.25 -16.12
N PRO A 112 12.97 9.03 -15.20
CA PRO A 112 13.50 9.22 -13.86
C PRO A 112 13.68 7.90 -13.10
N ILE A 113 14.79 7.78 -12.39
CA ILE A 113 15.06 6.62 -11.53
C ILE A 113 14.80 6.97 -10.08
N HIS A 114 13.98 6.14 -9.44
CA HIS A 114 13.73 6.14 -8.01
C HIS A 114 14.49 4.96 -7.38
N ILE A 115 15.25 5.19 -6.31
CA ILE A 115 15.99 4.10 -5.66
C ILE A 115 15.09 3.36 -4.68
N SER A 116 14.82 2.10 -4.97
CA SER A 116 14.05 1.18 -4.12
C SER A 116 14.68 1.01 -2.74
N THR A 117 13.84 0.78 -1.72
CA THR A 117 14.27 0.47 -0.34
C THR A 117 15.25 -0.71 -0.25
N GLN A 118 15.25 -1.61 -1.23
CA GLN A 118 16.20 -2.73 -1.34
C GLN A 118 17.67 -2.32 -1.45
N ALA A 119 17.94 -1.08 -1.87
CA ALA A 119 19.29 -0.53 -1.92
C ALA A 119 19.82 -0.08 -0.54
N ASN A 120 19.08 -0.33 0.55
CA ASN A 120 19.49 -0.05 1.94
C ASN A 120 19.79 1.44 2.19
N ASN A 121 18.87 2.33 1.81
CA ASN A 121 19.03 3.77 1.98
C ASN A 121 18.78 4.19 3.43
N VAL A 122 19.78 3.96 4.30
CA VAL A 122 19.72 4.24 5.75
C VAL A 122 20.53 5.46 6.19
N ASN A 123 21.28 6.09 5.30
CA ASN A 123 22.14 7.20 5.67
C ASN A 123 22.30 8.20 4.52
N TYR A 124 22.72 9.41 4.88
CA TYR A 124 22.85 10.52 3.93
C TYR A 124 23.97 10.32 2.90
N ARG A 125 25.00 9.51 3.17
CA ARG A 125 26.07 9.21 2.18
C ARG A 125 25.55 8.34 1.05
N SER A 126 24.81 7.29 1.36
CA SER A 126 24.12 6.48 0.36
C SER A 126 23.13 7.35 -0.44
N ALA A 127 22.42 8.25 0.24
CA ALA A 127 21.48 9.15 -0.43
C ALA A 127 22.18 10.12 -1.41
N GLN A 128 23.28 10.73 -0.98
CA GLN A 128 24.12 11.60 -1.82
C GLN A 128 24.70 10.84 -3.02
N PHE A 129 25.27 9.66 -2.79
CA PHE A 129 25.85 8.82 -3.83
C PHE A 129 24.86 8.54 -4.97
N TRP A 130 23.65 8.09 -4.65
CA TRP A 130 22.64 7.83 -5.66
C TRP A 130 22.19 9.10 -6.39
N HIS A 131 22.08 10.21 -5.67
CA HIS A 131 21.69 11.48 -6.27
C HIS A 131 22.75 12.02 -7.22
N GLU A 132 24.04 11.91 -6.87
CA GLU A 132 25.17 12.29 -7.74
C GLU A 132 25.21 11.46 -9.03
N LEU A 133 24.77 10.20 -8.97
CA LEU A 133 24.60 9.35 -10.16
C LEU A 133 23.34 9.69 -10.98
N GLY A 134 22.50 10.61 -10.51
CA GLY A 134 21.31 11.11 -11.21
C GLY A 134 19.98 10.54 -10.72
N ALA A 135 19.93 9.85 -9.57
CA ALA A 135 18.66 9.43 -8.98
C ALA A 135 17.81 10.64 -8.57
N LYS A 136 16.53 10.62 -8.94
CA LYS A 136 15.60 11.72 -8.64
C LYS A 136 15.01 11.60 -7.24
N ARG A 137 14.77 10.37 -6.80
CA ARG A 137 14.11 10.05 -5.53
C ARG A 137 14.74 8.85 -4.87
N ILE A 138 14.76 8.86 -3.54
CA ILE A 138 15.25 7.74 -2.74
C ILE A 138 14.17 7.28 -1.79
N VAL A 139 13.81 6.00 -1.90
CA VAL A 139 12.94 5.34 -0.94
C VAL A 139 13.77 4.91 0.25
N LEU A 140 13.52 5.55 1.37
CA LEU A 140 14.20 5.34 2.64
C LEU A 140 13.83 3.97 3.23
N ALA A 141 14.76 3.46 4.04
CA ALA A 141 14.54 2.24 4.80
C ALA A 141 13.48 2.44 5.89
N ARG A 142 12.79 1.36 6.28
CA ARG A 142 11.66 1.43 7.24
C ARG A 142 12.11 1.40 8.70
N GLU A 143 13.39 1.12 8.91
CA GLU A 143 14.09 1.06 10.19
C GLU A 143 14.68 2.40 10.64
N LEU A 144 14.37 3.51 9.94
CA LEU A 144 14.81 4.86 10.30
C LEU A 144 13.80 5.57 11.19
N SER A 145 14.32 6.33 12.17
CA SER A 145 13.54 7.29 12.95
C SER A 145 13.32 8.61 12.21
N LEU A 146 12.32 9.40 12.63
CA LEU A 146 12.11 10.74 12.07
C LEU A 146 13.32 11.65 12.23
N ALA A 147 14.07 11.50 13.34
CA ALA A 147 15.30 12.25 13.59
C ALA A 147 16.39 11.91 12.56
N GLU A 148 16.58 10.63 12.24
CA GLU A 148 17.54 10.20 11.21
C GLU A 148 17.10 10.67 9.82
N ILE A 149 15.81 10.59 9.50
CA ILE A 149 15.27 11.07 8.22
C ILE A 149 15.51 12.57 8.07
N LYS A 150 15.29 13.34 9.15
CA LYS A 150 15.57 14.78 9.17
C LYS A 150 17.06 15.07 8.96
N GLU A 151 17.97 14.32 9.60
CA GLU A 151 19.40 14.46 9.35
C GLU A 151 19.76 14.14 7.88
N ILE A 152 19.16 13.09 7.30
CA ILE A 152 19.34 12.76 5.87
C ILE A 152 18.89 13.93 5.00
N ARG A 153 17.72 14.52 5.29
CA ARG A 153 17.21 15.68 4.56
C ARG A 153 18.17 16.87 4.67
N GLU A 154 18.62 17.21 5.88
CA GLU A 154 19.52 18.36 6.12
C GLU A 154 20.87 18.21 5.42
N ARG A 155 21.36 16.97 5.26
CA ARG A 155 22.65 16.69 4.61
C ARG A 155 22.56 16.37 3.12
N THR A 156 21.37 16.31 2.52
CA THR A 156 21.20 16.01 1.09
C THR A 156 20.71 17.24 0.29
N PRO A 157 20.97 17.32 -1.03
CA PRO A 157 20.52 18.46 -1.83
C PRO A 157 19.00 18.55 -1.96
N ALA A 158 18.45 19.76 -1.96
CA ALA A 158 16.99 19.98 -2.01
C ALA A 158 16.31 19.38 -3.26
N GLY A 159 17.05 19.17 -4.35
CA GLY A 159 16.54 18.54 -5.57
C GLY A 159 16.30 17.03 -5.49
N LEU A 160 16.86 16.37 -4.45
CA LEU A 160 16.63 14.97 -4.14
C LEU A 160 15.34 14.81 -3.33
N GLU A 161 14.40 14.01 -3.85
CA GLU A 161 13.16 13.66 -3.16
C GLU A 161 13.38 12.48 -2.20
N LEU A 162 12.82 12.56 -1.00
CA LEU A 162 12.82 11.48 -0.02
C LEU A 162 11.43 10.85 0.03
N GLU A 163 11.34 9.54 -0.12
CA GLU A 163 10.09 8.77 -0.03
C GLU A 163 10.18 7.81 1.16
N ALA A 164 9.12 7.74 1.96
CA ALA A 164 9.09 6.88 3.13
C ALA A 164 7.73 6.18 3.26
N PHE A 165 7.76 4.93 3.73
CA PHE A 165 6.52 4.21 4.02
C PHE A 165 5.87 4.82 5.26
N VAL A 166 4.58 5.14 5.19
CA VAL A 166 3.82 5.71 6.33
C VAL A 166 2.71 4.79 6.82
N HIS A 167 2.36 3.76 6.03
CA HIS A 167 1.34 2.79 6.39
C HIS A 167 1.60 1.42 5.77
N GLY A 168 1.12 0.38 6.43
CA GLY A 168 1.03 -0.97 5.91
C GLY A 168 2.07 -1.92 6.52
N ALA A 169 2.15 -3.13 5.98
CA ALA A 169 2.87 -4.19 6.66
C ALA A 169 4.37 -3.93 6.77
N MET A 170 4.92 -4.04 7.98
CA MET A 170 6.36 -3.95 8.24
C MET A 170 7.09 -5.24 7.88
N CYS A 171 8.38 -5.11 7.55
CA CYS A 171 9.26 -6.26 7.35
C CYS A 171 10.13 -6.40 8.60
N VAL A 172 10.25 -7.64 9.09
CA VAL A 172 11.20 -8.00 10.14
C VAL A 172 12.64 -8.07 9.61
N SER A 173 12.80 -8.46 8.35
CA SER A 173 14.12 -8.55 7.72
C SER A 173 14.57 -7.18 7.23
N TYR A 174 15.88 -6.97 7.21
CA TYR A 174 16.49 -5.70 6.78
C TYR A 174 16.01 -5.32 5.36
N SER A 175 15.11 -4.34 5.30
CA SER A 175 14.55 -3.77 4.08
C SER A 175 14.13 -4.77 2.99
N GLY A 176 13.59 -5.94 3.38
CA GLY A 176 13.06 -6.97 2.46
C GLY A 176 14.04 -8.07 2.04
N ARG A 177 15.28 -8.08 2.56
CA ARG A 177 16.27 -9.14 2.31
C ARG A 177 16.05 -10.34 3.24
N CYS A 178 15.14 -11.23 2.87
CA CYS A 178 14.70 -12.34 3.73
C CYS A 178 15.25 -13.70 3.25
N LEU A 179 16.28 -14.23 3.93
CA LEU A 179 16.80 -15.58 3.66
C LEU A 179 15.81 -16.67 4.11
N LEU A 180 14.99 -16.39 5.12
CA LEU A 180 14.07 -17.36 5.70
C LEU A 180 13.05 -17.88 4.68
N SER A 181 12.56 -17.02 3.77
CA SER A 181 11.61 -17.41 2.72
C SER A 181 12.24 -18.43 1.77
N ASN A 182 13.47 -18.17 1.35
CA ASN A 182 14.19 -19.06 0.45
C ASN A 182 14.47 -20.40 1.15
N TYR A 183 15.04 -20.37 2.36
CA TYR A 183 15.38 -21.57 3.11
C TYR A 183 14.16 -22.45 3.43
N MET A 184 13.05 -21.87 3.88
CA MET A 184 11.90 -22.63 4.34
C MET A 184 10.95 -23.09 3.24
N THR A 185 10.86 -22.33 2.14
CA THR A 185 9.84 -22.57 1.10
C THR A 185 10.39 -22.71 -0.31
N ASN A 186 11.71 -22.59 -0.47
CA ASN A 186 12.38 -22.50 -1.77
C ASN A 186 11.82 -21.35 -2.64
N ARG A 187 11.27 -20.30 -2.00
CA ARG A 187 10.75 -19.10 -2.67
C ARG A 187 11.63 -17.90 -2.31
N ASP A 188 12.34 -17.36 -3.28
CA ASP A 188 13.29 -16.26 -3.08
C ASP A 188 12.58 -14.91 -2.86
N ALA A 189 12.74 -14.33 -1.68
CA ALA A 189 12.19 -13.02 -1.35
C ALA A 189 12.83 -11.88 -2.17
N ASN A 190 14.08 -12.03 -2.62
CA ASN A 190 14.83 -11.05 -3.39
C ASN A 190 14.49 -11.08 -4.89
N GLN A 191 13.73 -12.09 -5.33
CA GLN A 191 13.08 -12.15 -6.64
C GLN A 191 11.56 -11.96 -6.54
N GLY A 192 11.08 -11.45 -5.41
CA GLY A 192 9.67 -11.08 -5.23
C GLY A 192 8.74 -12.23 -4.82
N ALA A 193 9.28 -13.41 -4.57
CA ALA A 193 8.54 -14.59 -4.17
C ALA A 193 8.43 -14.76 -2.64
N CYS A 194 8.57 -13.70 -1.83
CA CYS A 194 8.49 -13.81 -0.36
C CYS A 194 7.21 -14.55 0.09
N SER A 195 7.36 -15.63 0.86
CA SER A 195 6.24 -16.43 1.42
C SER A 195 5.70 -15.89 2.76
N HIS A 196 6.25 -14.75 3.22
CA HIS A 196 5.99 -14.16 4.53
C HIS A 196 6.22 -15.12 5.72
N PRO A 197 7.33 -15.87 5.75
CA PRO A 197 7.59 -16.83 6.83
C PRO A 197 7.66 -16.13 8.19
N CYS A 198 8.14 -14.88 8.26
CA CYS A 198 8.17 -14.05 9.46
C CYS A 198 6.79 -13.73 10.09
N ARG A 199 5.70 -14.29 9.57
CA ARG A 199 4.33 -14.18 10.09
C ARG A 199 3.73 -15.53 10.49
N TRP A 200 4.48 -16.61 10.34
CA TRP A 200 4.05 -17.94 10.74
C TRP A 200 4.25 -18.14 12.24
N ASN A 201 3.54 -19.11 12.81
CA ASN A 201 3.73 -19.47 14.20
C ASN A 201 4.96 -20.37 14.31
N TYR A 202 5.97 -19.90 15.03
CA TYR A 202 7.17 -20.66 15.32
C TYR A 202 7.23 -21.01 16.79
N ALA A 203 7.78 -22.18 17.07
CA ALA A 203 8.26 -22.54 18.39
C ALA A 203 9.68 -23.06 18.24
N LEU A 204 10.57 -22.70 19.18
CA LEU A 204 11.94 -23.20 19.16
C LEU A 204 11.98 -24.57 19.84
N VAL A 205 12.65 -25.55 19.25
CA VAL A 205 12.87 -26.86 19.88
C VAL A 205 14.37 -27.08 20.01
N GLU A 206 14.81 -27.46 21.20
CA GLU A 206 16.20 -27.85 21.45
C GLU A 206 16.42 -29.30 20.96
N GLN A 207 17.53 -29.55 20.27
CA GLN A 207 17.79 -30.79 19.55
C GLN A 207 17.80 -32.04 20.45
N THR A 208 18.26 -31.93 21.69
CA THR A 208 18.31 -33.03 22.66
C THR A 208 17.02 -33.17 23.49
N ARG A 209 16.04 -32.28 23.30
CA ARG A 209 14.72 -32.29 23.96
C ARG A 209 13.58 -32.25 22.95
N PRO A 210 13.47 -33.27 22.08
CA PRO A 210 12.41 -33.33 21.08
C PRO A 210 11.03 -33.34 21.75
N GLY A 211 10.15 -32.43 21.32
CA GLY A 211 8.79 -32.26 21.85
C GLY A 211 8.67 -31.20 22.96
N GLU A 212 9.77 -30.68 23.48
CA GLU A 212 9.78 -29.51 24.37
C GLU A 212 9.88 -28.23 23.53
N TYR A 213 8.72 -27.64 23.27
CA TYR A 213 8.61 -26.35 22.57
C TYR A 213 8.91 -25.22 23.55
N MET A 214 9.92 -24.43 23.25
CA MET A 214 10.29 -23.22 23.98
C MET A 214 9.63 -22.02 23.31
N ASP A 215 8.91 -21.24 24.12
CA ASP A 215 8.27 -20.02 23.66
C ASP A 215 9.29 -18.94 23.28
N VAL A 216 8.86 -18.15 22.32
CA VAL A 216 9.48 -16.95 21.75
C VAL A 216 9.00 -15.75 22.58
N TYR A 217 9.86 -15.08 23.34
CA TYR A 217 9.44 -13.96 24.19
C TYR A 217 10.52 -12.90 24.40
N GLU A 218 10.14 -11.62 24.45
CA GLU A 218 11.03 -10.46 24.53
C GLU A 218 11.23 -9.91 25.95
N ASN A 219 12.42 -9.41 26.29
CA ASN A 219 12.70 -8.63 27.52
C ASN A 219 13.33 -7.27 27.18
N GLU A 220 13.73 -6.49 28.19
CA GLU A 220 14.28 -5.12 28.04
C GLU A 220 15.52 -5.00 27.12
N ARG A 221 16.13 -6.12 26.73
CA ARG A 221 17.28 -6.20 25.82
C ARG A 221 16.97 -6.90 24.49
N GLY A 222 15.71 -7.24 24.24
CA GLY A 222 15.24 -8.01 23.09
C GLY A 222 15.17 -9.51 23.38
N THR A 223 14.24 -10.20 22.71
CA THR A 223 14.24 -11.61 22.31
C THR A 223 13.08 -11.92 21.33
N PHE A 224 13.46 -11.87 20.05
CA PHE A 224 13.32 -12.86 18.97
C PHE A 224 12.09 -13.76 18.80
N ILE A 225 11.69 -13.84 17.50
CA ILE A 225 11.00 -14.85 16.62
C ILE A 225 9.54 -14.58 16.13
N PHE A 226 9.21 -13.29 15.99
CA PHE A 226 8.51 -12.62 14.86
C PHE A 226 6.97 -12.63 14.69
N ASN A 227 6.37 -11.46 14.96
CA ASN A 227 5.25 -10.88 14.20
C ASN A 227 5.28 -9.35 14.31
N SER A 228 5.50 -8.64 13.19
CA SER A 228 5.53 -7.17 13.20
C SER A 228 4.13 -6.59 13.10
N LYS A 229 3.83 -5.59 13.94
CA LYS A 229 2.68 -4.69 13.80
C LYS A 229 2.69 -4.00 12.44
N ASP A 230 1.50 -3.68 11.92
CA ASP A 230 1.40 -2.86 10.71
C ASP A 230 1.81 -1.43 11.07
N LEU A 231 2.57 -0.79 10.18
CA LEU A 231 2.92 0.61 10.32
C LEU A 231 1.67 1.47 10.16
N CYS A 232 1.50 2.47 11.02
CA CYS A 232 0.52 3.53 10.84
C CYS A 232 1.06 4.83 11.43
N MET A 233 1.18 5.86 10.59
CA MET A 233 1.66 7.19 10.97
C MET A 233 0.60 8.27 10.76
N ILE A 234 -0.68 7.90 10.64
CA ILE A 234 -1.77 8.85 10.31
C ILE A 234 -1.95 9.95 11.37
N GLU A 235 -1.62 9.65 12.64
CA GLU A 235 -1.66 10.62 13.74
C GLU A 235 -0.48 11.62 13.71
N HIS A 236 0.52 11.38 12.87
CA HIS A 236 1.82 12.07 12.86
C HIS A 236 2.12 12.79 11.54
N ILE A 237 1.07 13.28 10.86
CA ILE A 237 1.22 14.03 9.60
C ILE A 237 2.16 15.24 9.75
N PRO A 238 2.05 16.08 10.80
CA PRO A 238 2.97 17.21 10.98
C PRO A 238 4.44 16.76 11.06
N GLU A 239 4.75 15.78 11.90
CA GLU A 239 6.12 15.32 12.14
C GLU A 239 6.72 14.66 10.90
N LEU A 240 5.91 13.94 10.12
CA LEU A 240 6.31 13.40 8.82
C LEU A 240 6.66 14.52 7.82
N VAL A 241 5.83 15.57 7.72
CA VAL A 241 6.10 16.70 6.82
C VAL A 241 7.35 17.45 7.26
N GLU A 242 7.50 17.71 8.56
CA GLU A 242 8.63 18.44 9.14
C GLU A 242 9.97 17.69 9.00
N SER A 243 9.94 16.35 8.93
CA SER A 243 11.14 15.55 8.65
C SER A 243 11.68 15.72 7.22
N GLY A 244 10.89 16.35 6.33
CA GLY A 244 11.27 16.64 4.95
C GLY A 244 11.04 15.50 3.95
N ILE A 245 10.18 14.54 4.31
CA ILE A 245 9.70 13.51 3.38
C ILE A 245 8.87 14.19 2.28
N SER A 246 9.18 13.84 1.03
CA SER A 246 8.55 14.38 -0.17
C SER A 246 7.41 13.50 -0.71
N SER A 247 7.43 12.20 -0.41
CA SER A 247 6.38 11.26 -0.82
C SER A 247 6.06 10.28 0.31
N PHE A 248 4.77 10.22 0.68
CA PHE A 248 4.20 9.30 1.65
C PHE A 248 3.72 8.05 0.94
N LYS A 249 4.45 6.95 1.17
CA LYS A 249 4.17 5.68 0.51
C LYS A 249 3.31 4.77 1.38
N ILE A 250 2.23 4.27 0.80
CA ILE A 250 1.38 3.26 1.43
C ILE A 250 1.78 1.88 0.91
N GLU A 251 2.07 0.92 1.79
CA GLU A 251 2.25 -0.48 1.37
C GLU A 251 0.91 -1.20 1.28
N GLY A 252 0.73 -2.01 0.23
CA GLY A 252 -0.48 -2.80 0.05
C GLY A 252 -0.71 -3.38 -1.35
N ARG A 253 0.32 -3.62 -2.19
CA ARG A 253 0.08 -4.11 -3.57
C ARG A 253 -0.70 -5.43 -3.65
N VAL A 254 -0.59 -6.27 -2.62
CA VAL A 254 -1.33 -7.54 -2.50
C VAL A 254 -2.64 -7.41 -1.70
N LYS A 255 -3.00 -6.20 -1.26
CA LYS A 255 -4.25 -5.92 -0.55
C LYS A 255 -5.38 -5.65 -1.54
N THR A 256 -6.61 -5.64 -1.05
CA THR A 256 -7.83 -5.46 -1.86
C THR A 256 -8.00 -4.00 -2.31
N ALA A 257 -8.81 -3.76 -3.34
CA ALA A 257 -9.20 -2.40 -3.72
C ALA A 257 -9.87 -1.64 -2.56
N TYR A 258 -10.65 -2.34 -1.72
CA TYR A 258 -11.24 -1.76 -0.51
C TYR A 258 -10.21 -1.28 0.52
N TYR A 259 -9.11 -2.03 0.71
CA TYR A 259 -8.00 -1.57 1.53
C TYR A 259 -7.39 -0.29 0.95
N THR A 260 -7.12 -0.29 -0.35
CA THR A 260 -6.55 0.87 -1.05
C THR A 260 -7.46 2.10 -0.92
N ALA A 261 -8.75 1.97 -1.21
CA ALA A 261 -9.73 3.06 -1.11
C ALA A 261 -9.74 3.69 0.30
N THR A 262 -9.90 2.85 1.32
CA THR A 262 -10.05 3.30 2.72
C THR A 262 -8.77 3.98 3.22
N VAL A 263 -7.61 3.36 3.02
CA VAL A 263 -6.33 3.90 3.52
C VAL A 263 -5.97 5.18 2.77
N ILE A 264 -6.10 5.22 1.44
CA ILE A 264 -5.75 6.40 0.66
C ILE A 264 -6.64 7.59 1.01
N GLN A 265 -7.95 7.38 1.15
CA GLN A 265 -8.85 8.46 1.53
C GLN A 265 -8.56 8.99 2.94
N ALA A 266 -8.32 8.11 3.92
CA ALA A 266 -7.99 8.53 5.27
C ALA A 266 -6.72 9.40 5.32
N TYR A 267 -5.65 8.98 4.63
CA TYR A 267 -4.43 9.79 4.53
C TYR A 267 -4.63 11.07 3.72
N ARG A 268 -5.37 11.03 2.61
CA ARG A 268 -5.68 12.22 1.80
C ARG A 268 -6.38 13.28 2.65
N ASN A 269 -7.40 12.87 3.40
CA ASN A 269 -8.17 13.73 4.30
C ASN A 269 -7.28 14.41 5.35
N GLU A 270 -6.42 13.65 6.05
CA GLU A 270 -5.56 14.25 7.09
C GLU A 270 -4.43 15.10 6.53
N ILE A 271 -3.86 14.73 5.39
CA ILE A 271 -2.88 15.59 4.70
C ILE A 271 -3.57 16.88 4.25
N ASP A 272 -4.79 16.81 3.67
CA ASP A 272 -5.53 18.02 3.28
C ASP A 272 -5.89 18.89 4.48
N ARG A 273 -6.34 18.28 5.58
CA ARG A 273 -6.64 18.96 6.84
C ARG A 273 -5.43 19.71 7.38
N TYR A 274 -4.28 19.05 7.45
CA TYR A 274 -3.04 19.67 7.91
C TYR A 274 -2.63 20.84 7.04
N PHE A 275 -2.70 20.70 5.71
CA PHE A 275 -2.30 21.77 4.80
C PHE A 275 -3.35 22.90 4.66
N ALA A 276 -4.59 22.69 5.09
CA ALA A 276 -5.62 23.73 5.12
C ALA A 276 -5.37 24.75 6.25
N ASP A 277 -4.98 24.28 7.45
CA ASP A 277 -4.59 25.15 8.57
C ASP A 277 -3.52 24.46 9.45
N PRO A 278 -2.22 24.55 9.06
CA PRO A 278 -1.15 23.92 9.82
C PRO A 278 -1.00 24.45 11.25
N ALA A 279 -1.37 25.70 11.51
CA ALA A 279 -1.18 26.35 12.81
C ALA A 279 -2.19 25.86 13.87
N HIS A 280 -3.38 25.43 13.43
CA HIS A 280 -4.44 24.93 14.30
C HIS A 280 -4.85 23.49 13.95
N TYR A 281 -3.95 22.73 13.34
CA TYR A 281 -4.22 21.34 12.99
C TYR A 281 -4.59 20.52 14.22
N VAL A 282 -5.73 19.83 14.13
CA VAL A 282 -6.19 18.85 15.09
C VAL A 282 -6.49 17.57 14.33
N PHE A 283 -5.85 16.48 14.75
CA PHE A 283 -6.07 15.16 14.16
C PHE A 283 -7.53 14.71 14.30
N ASP A 284 -8.12 14.23 13.22
CA ASP A 284 -9.47 13.67 13.24
C ASP A 284 -9.41 12.16 13.53
N ARG A 285 -9.82 11.80 14.74
CA ARG A 285 -9.86 10.40 15.20
C ARG A 285 -10.70 9.49 14.31
N ALA A 286 -11.71 10.02 13.61
CA ALA A 286 -12.51 9.23 12.68
C ALA A 286 -11.65 8.65 11.55
N GLN A 287 -10.56 9.30 11.15
CA GLN A 287 -9.66 8.78 10.11
C GLN A 287 -8.85 7.57 10.59
N LEU A 288 -8.47 7.52 11.87
CA LEU A 288 -7.86 6.32 12.45
C LEU A 288 -8.89 5.18 12.53
N GLU A 289 -10.13 5.48 12.92
CA GLU A 289 -11.23 4.50 12.97
C GLU A 289 -11.48 3.86 11.60
N GLU A 290 -11.39 4.62 10.50
CA GLU A 290 -11.48 4.08 9.14
C GLU A 290 -10.40 3.02 8.86
N LEU A 291 -9.16 3.24 9.34
CA LEU A 291 -8.08 2.27 9.16
C LEU A 291 -8.35 0.95 9.90
N TYR A 292 -9.08 0.98 11.01
CA TYR A 292 -9.52 -0.25 11.71
C TYR A 292 -10.61 -1.03 10.94
N LYS A 293 -11.21 -0.46 9.89
CA LYS A 293 -12.25 -1.13 9.07
C LYS A 293 -11.70 -1.96 7.91
N VAL A 294 -10.37 -2.00 7.72
CA VAL A 294 -9.73 -2.86 6.72
C VAL A 294 -9.04 -4.06 7.37
N SER A 295 -8.55 -5.01 6.58
CA SER A 295 -7.77 -6.12 7.14
C SER A 295 -6.37 -5.65 7.54
N HIS A 296 -6.12 -5.59 8.84
CA HIS A 296 -4.87 -5.09 9.41
C HIS A 296 -4.38 -5.96 10.59
N ARG A 297 -3.11 -5.80 10.94
CA ARG A 297 -2.54 -6.22 12.23
C ARG A 297 -2.61 -5.04 13.20
N PRO A 298 -2.41 -5.23 14.52
CA PRO A 298 -2.30 -4.09 15.43
C PRO A 298 -1.32 -3.05 14.89
N TYR A 299 -1.67 -1.78 15.00
CA TYR A 299 -0.87 -0.69 14.47
C TYR A 299 0.29 -0.30 15.40
N SER A 300 1.36 0.23 14.80
CA SER A 300 2.53 0.78 15.48
C SER A 300 3.13 1.90 14.64
N THR A 301 3.86 2.82 15.29
CA THR A 301 4.70 3.81 14.60
C THR A 301 6.01 3.21 14.09
N GLY A 302 6.30 1.94 14.41
CA GLY A 302 7.59 1.32 14.11
C GLY A 302 8.75 2.17 14.64
N PHE A 303 9.79 2.33 13.82
CA PHE A 303 11.03 3.02 14.20
C PHE A 303 10.92 4.55 14.23
N TYR A 304 9.83 5.14 13.73
CA TYR A 304 9.72 6.59 13.55
C TYR A 304 9.86 7.38 14.86
N MET A 305 9.38 6.82 15.97
CA MET A 305 9.42 7.43 17.31
C MET A 305 10.64 6.97 18.14
N GLY A 306 11.62 6.33 17.51
CA GLY A 306 12.79 5.75 18.15
C GLY A 306 12.84 4.23 18.02
N LYS A 307 13.72 3.58 18.80
CA LYS A 307 13.84 2.13 18.77
C LYS A 307 12.53 1.48 19.23
N PRO A 308 12.00 0.49 18.48
CA PRO A 308 10.81 -0.21 18.90
C PRO A 308 10.97 -0.84 20.28
N THR A 309 10.02 -0.53 21.15
CA THR A 309 9.89 -1.16 22.47
C THR A 309 8.95 -2.36 22.36
N ALA A 310 8.78 -3.06 23.47
CA ALA A 310 7.95 -4.25 23.51
C ALA A 310 6.52 -3.95 22.99
N GLU A 311 5.94 -2.81 23.38
CA GLU A 311 4.59 -2.39 23.03
C GLU A 311 4.36 -2.23 21.52
N GLN A 312 5.40 -2.26 20.69
CA GLN A 312 5.33 -2.19 19.23
C GLN A 312 5.38 -3.56 18.53
N GLN A 313 5.42 -4.66 19.29
CA GLN A 313 5.34 -6.05 18.79
C GLN A 313 4.02 -6.72 19.20
N VAL A 314 3.63 -7.79 18.49
CA VAL A 314 2.40 -8.55 18.79
C VAL A 314 2.74 -9.76 19.65
N TYR A 315 2.18 -9.82 20.87
CA TYR A 315 2.49 -10.85 21.88
C TYR A 315 1.45 -11.94 22.08
N THR A 316 0.24 -11.77 21.53
CA THR A 316 -0.91 -12.60 21.92
C THR A 316 -1.55 -13.36 20.75
N ASP A 317 -1.76 -12.71 19.60
CA ASP A 317 -2.41 -13.35 18.44
C ASP A 317 -1.90 -12.74 17.12
N SER A 318 -1.47 -13.59 16.18
CA SER A 318 -0.90 -13.22 14.89
C SER A 318 -1.93 -13.14 13.75
N SER A 319 -3.22 -13.28 14.06
CA SER A 319 -4.31 -13.21 13.08
C SER A 319 -4.58 -11.76 12.62
N TYR A 320 -5.14 -11.64 11.41
CA TYR A 320 -5.61 -10.36 10.90
C TYR A 320 -6.94 -10.01 11.55
N VAL A 321 -7.06 -8.78 12.05
CA VAL A 321 -8.34 -8.22 12.45
C VAL A 321 -9.09 -7.81 11.20
N ARG A 322 -10.37 -8.19 11.11
CA ARG A 322 -11.27 -7.83 10.01
C ARG A 322 -12.68 -7.76 10.55
N ASP A 323 -13.07 -6.55 10.93
CA ASP A 323 -14.37 -6.28 11.55
C ASP A 323 -15.42 -5.82 10.53
N TYR A 324 -15.02 -5.59 9.28
CA TYR A 324 -15.90 -5.18 8.20
C TYR A 324 -15.71 -6.01 6.93
N ASP A 325 -16.81 -6.20 6.21
CA ASP A 325 -16.86 -6.85 4.91
C ASP A 325 -17.30 -5.85 3.84
N LEU A 326 -16.54 -5.77 2.74
CA LEU A 326 -16.98 -5.10 1.52
C LEU A 326 -18.07 -5.97 0.88
N ILE A 327 -19.30 -5.47 0.83
CA ILE A 327 -20.45 -6.24 0.35
C ILE A 327 -20.82 -5.91 -1.09
N GLY A 328 -20.46 -4.73 -1.59
CA GLY A 328 -20.73 -4.35 -2.98
C GLY A 328 -19.99 -3.10 -3.45
N ILE A 329 -19.98 -2.90 -4.76
CA ILE A 329 -19.41 -1.72 -5.43
C ILE A 329 -20.47 -1.14 -6.35
N VAL A 330 -20.69 0.18 -6.29
CA VAL A 330 -21.63 0.90 -7.15
C VAL A 330 -21.09 0.95 -8.58
N LEU A 331 -21.87 0.44 -9.53
CA LEU A 331 -21.59 0.56 -10.96
C LEU A 331 -22.20 1.83 -11.55
N ASP A 332 -23.41 2.16 -11.14
CA ASP A 332 -24.20 3.27 -11.69
C ASP A 332 -25.24 3.76 -10.67
N TYR A 333 -25.72 4.98 -10.87
CA TYR A 333 -26.74 5.61 -10.03
C TYR A 333 -27.71 6.46 -10.87
N ASP A 334 -29.00 6.13 -10.77
CA ASP A 334 -30.08 6.90 -11.36
C ASP A 334 -30.58 7.95 -10.35
N ALA A 335 -30.37 9.23 -10.67
CA ALA A 335 -30.74 10.35 -9.82
C ALA A 335 -32.25 10.61 -9.75
N GLU A 336 -33.04 10.20 -10.77
CA GLU A 336 -34.49 10.39 -10.80
C GLU A 336 -35.17 9.37 -9.88
N THR A 337 -34.79 8.10 -10.01
CA THR A 337 -35.35 7.01 -9.20
C THR A 337 -34.64 6.82 -7.86
N LYS A 338 -33.46 7.43 -7.69
CA LYS A 338 -32.55 7.27 -6.54
C LYS A 338 -32.05 5.84 -6.34
N ILE A 339 -31.97 5.06 -7.40
CA ILE A 339 -31.56 3.65 -7.37
C ILE A 339 -30.11 3.53 -7.82
N ALA A 340 -29.28 2.86 -7.01
CA ALA A 340 -27.94 2.45 -7.38
C ALA A 340 -27.95 1.02 -7.93
N THR A 341 -27.21 0.80 -9.02
CA THR A 341 -26.86 -0.54 -9.49
C THR A 341 -25.54 -0.93 -8.85
N VAL A 342 -25.55 -2.02 -8.07
CA VAL A 342 -24.43 -2.48 -7.24
C VAL A 342 -24.01 -3.87 -7.69
N THR A 343 -22.72 -4.08 -7.92
CA THR A 343 -22.16 -5.41 -8.06
C THR A 343 -21.83 -5.99 -6.70
N GLN A 344 -22.42 -7.15 -6.40
CA GLN A 344 -22.17 -7.87 -5.16
C GLN A 344 -20.72 -8.38 -5.09
N ARG A 345 -20.16 -8.29 -3.88
CA ARG A 345 -18.84 -8.84 -3.53
C ARG A 345 -18.91 -9.90 -2.42
N ASN A 346 -19.71 -9.64 -1.38
CA ASN A 346 -19.98 -10.58 -0.29
C ASN A 346 -21.47 -10.60 0.01
N ARG A 347 -21.96 -11.67 0.65
CA ARG A 347 -23.39 -11.85 0.94
C ARG A 347 -23.92 -10.75 1.87
N PHE A 348 -25.05 -10.15 1.51
CA PHE A 348 -25.82 -9.22 2.35
C PHE A 348 -27.33 -9.41 2.15
N PHE A 349 -28.12 -8.83 3.07
CA PHE A 349 -29.56 -9.04 3.17
C PHE A 349 -30.34 -7.72 3.21
N THR A 350 -31.60 -7.77 2.81
CA THR A 350 -32.56 -6.72 3.14
C THR A 350 -32.64 -6.57 4.65
N GLY A 351 -32.59 -5.34 5.13
CA GLY A 351 -32.59 -4.98 6.54
C GLY A 351 -31.21 -4.83 7.18
N ASP A 352 -30.13 -5.13 6.45
CA ASP A 352 -28.77 -4.88 6.92
C ASP A 352 -28.47 -3.37 7.02
N GLU A 353 -27.80 -2.97 8.09
CA GLU A 353 -27.16 -1.65 8.18
C GLU A 353 -25.81 -1.66 7.47
N ILE A 354 -25.59 -0.68 6.60
CA ILE A 354 -24.41 -0.58 5.76
C ILE A 354 -23.80 0.81 5.86
N GLU A 355 -22.50 0.90 5.60
CA GLU A 355 -21.81 2.15 5.33
C GLU A 355 -21.47 2.25 3.83
N VAL A 356 -21.72 3.41 3.24
CA VAL A 356 -21.42 3.71 1.85
C VAL A 356 -20.21 4.62 1.81
N LEU A 357 -19.03 4.05 1.57
CA LEU A 357 -17.78 4.78 1.38
C LEU A 357 -17.75 5.41 -0.01
N ARG A 358 -17.47 6.72 -0.09
CA ARG A 358 -17.57 7.50 -1.33
C ARG A 358 -16.23 8.14 -1.69
N PRO A 359 -15.77 8.06 -2.95
CA PRO A 359 -14.58 8.79 -3.41
C PRO A 359 -14.67 10.29 -3.07
N GLY A 360 -13.66 10.82 -2.37
CA GLY A 360 -13.56 12.23 -1.99
C GLY A 360 -14.64 12.79 -1.05
N GLN A 361 -15.51 11.96 -0.46
CA GLN A 361 -16.61 12.40 0.41
C GLN A 361 -16.68 11.55 1.69
N PRO A 362 -17.23 12.08 2.79
CA PRO A 362 -17.54 11.27 3.97
C PRO A 362 -18.44 10.09 3.62
N PHE A 363 -18.30 8.97 4.31
CA PHE A 363 -19.27 7.89 4.21
C PHE A 363 -20.61 8.32 4.84
N PHE A 364 -21.67 7.59 4.52
CA PHE A 364 -22.93 7.67 5.27
C PHE A 364 -23.45 6.27 5.58
N THR A 365 -24.34 6.18 6.55
CA THR A 365 -24.99 4.92 6.93
C THR A 365 -26.40 4.87 6.37
N GLN A 366 -26.84 3.67 5.98
CA GLN A 366 -28.23 3.42 5.63
C GLN A 366 -28.63 1.99 5.97
N ARG A 367 -29.93 1.76 6.10
CA ARG A 367 -30.49 0.41 6.18
C ARG A 367 -31.02 0.01 4.82
N ILE A 368 -30.65 -1.17 4.31
CA ILE A 368 -31.16 -1.66 3.03
C ILE A 368 -32.64 -2.00 3.20
N ALA A 369 -33.54 -1.12 2.75
CA ALA A 369 -34.98 -1.32 2.89
C ALA A 369 -35.56 -2.29 1.83
N HIS A 370 -34.98 -2.28 0.63
CA HIS A 370 -35.45 -3.04 -0.52
C HIS A 370 -34.27 -3.36 -1.44
N MET A 371 -34.31 -4.50 -2.12
CA MET A 371 -33.38 -4.87 -3.17
C MET A 371 -34.12 -5.54 -4.33
N GLU A 372 -33.68 -5.28 -5.55
CA GLU A 372 -34.12 -6.00 -6.74
C GLU A 372 -32.93 -6.66 -7.45
N ASN A 373 -33.16 -7.77 -8.14
CA ASN A 373 -32.19 -8.35 -9.06
C ASN A 373 -32.17 -7.61 -10.41
N GLU A 374 -31.34 -8.08 -11.35
CA GLU A 374 -31.24 -7.51 -12.71
C GLU A 374 -32.54 -7.57 -13.54
N ASN A 375 -33.46 -8.47 -13.19
CA ASN A 375 -34.77 -8.61 -13.84
C ASN A 375 -35.86 -7.73 -13.20
N GLY A 376 -35.52 -6.96 -12.16
CA GLY A 376 -36.49 -6.15 -11.41
C GLY A 376 -37.34 -6.95 -10.42
N GLU A 377 -36.95 -8.19 -10.09
CA GLU A 377 -37.65 -8.99 -9.10
C GLU A 377 -37.11 -8.67 -7.71
N ALA A 378 -38.00 -8.46 -6.74
CA ALA A 378 -37.63 -8.20 -5.36
C ALA A 378 -36.90 -9.40 -4.74
N ILE A 379 -35.80 -9.14 -4.04
CA ILE A 379 -34.97 -10.15 -3.37
C ILE A 379 -34.67 -9.76 -1.92
N ASP A 380 -34.59 -10.76 -1.05
CA ASP A 380 -34.21 -10.55 0.36
C ASP A 380 -32.73 -10.78 0.64
N VAL A 381 -32.02 -11.40 -0.30
CA VAL A 381 -30.60 -11.78 -0.17
C VAL A 381 -29.88 -11.63 -1.50
N ALA A 382 -28.64 -11.14 -1.43
CA ALA A 382 -27.70 -11.12 -2.55
C ALA A 382 -26.55 -12.12 -2.30
N PRO A 383 -26.71 -13.42 -2.62
CA PRO A 383 -25.77 -14.47 -2.19
C PRO A 383 -24.67 -14.77 -3.22
N HIS A 384 -24.82 -14.35 -4.47
CA HIS A 384 -23.93 -14.72 -5.56
C HIS A 384 -22.89 -13.63 -5.86
N ALA A 385 -21.61 -14.02 -5.94
CA ALA A 385 -20.53 -13.14 -6.36
C ALA A 385 -20.83 -12.54 -7.73
N ALA A 386 -20.58 -11.23 -7.88
CA ALA A 386 -20.85 -10.46 -9.10
C ALA A 386 -22.33 -10.33 -9.51
N MET A 387 -23.28 -10.75 -8.67
CA MET A 387 -24.70 -10.47 -8.88
C MET A 387 -24.95 -8.96 -8.94
N LEU A 388 -25.74 -8.52 -9.91
CA LEU A 388 -26.23 -7.15 -9.98
C LEU A 388 -27.45 -7.00 -9.09
N VAL A 389 -27.40 -6.00 -8.22
CA VAL A 389 -28.44 -5.68 -7.26
C VAL A 389 -28.79 -4.21 -7.39
N ARG A 390 -30.08 -3.89 -7.47
CA ARG A 390 -30.58 -2.52 -7.48
C ARG A 390 -31.03 -2.15 -6.07
N ILE A 391 -30.48 -1.07 -5.53
CA ILE A 391 -30.70 -0.65 -4.13
C ILE A 391 -31.11 0.83 -4.12
N PRO A 392 -32.26 1.19 -3.53
CA PRO A 392 -32.58 2.59 -3.24
C PRO A 392 -31.57 3.20 -2.26
N MET A 393 -31.05 4.39 -2.56
CA MET A 393 -30.03 5.06 -1.74
C MET A 393 -30.60 6.29 -1.04
N ASP A 394 -30.26 6.44 0.25
CA ASP A 394 -30.70 7.59 1.07
C ASP A 394 -30.03 8.90 0.63
N GLN A 395 -28.83 8.80 0.05
CA GLN A 395 -28.09 9.92 -0.52
C GLN A 395 -27.58 9.56 -1.93
N PRO A 396 -27.34 10.57 -2.80
CA PRO A 396 -26.67 10.34 -4.07
C PRO A 396 -25.33 9.61 -3.88
N VAL A 397 -25.09 8.64 -4.76
CA VAL A 397 -23.84 7.89 -4.82
C VAL A 397 -23.22 8.01 -6.20
N VAL A 398 -21.94 7.67 -6.28
CA VAL A 398 -21.16 7.71 -7.51
C VAL A 398 -20.65 6.31 -7.84
N LYS A 399 -20.33 6.10 -9.12
CA LYS A 399 -19.59 4.92 -9.55
C LYS A 399 -18.33 4.73 -8.70
N ASP A 400 -18.00 3.48 -8.39
CA ASP A 400 -16.88 3.05 -7.54
C ASP A 400 -17.00 3.42 -6.05
N ALA A 401 -18.16 3.93 -5.61
CA ALA A 401 -18.52 3.93 -4.19
C ALA A 401 -18.65 2.49 -3.68
N MET A 402 -18.21 2.27 -2.44
CA MET A 402 -18.10 0.95 -1.84
C MET A 402 -19.09 0.78 -0.69
N LEU A 403 -19.90 -0.28 -0.75
CA LEU A 403 -20.79 -0.66 0.33
C LEU A 403 -20.04 -1.63 1.25
N ARG A 404 -19.99 -1.32 2.54
CA ARG A 404 -19.40 -2.19 3.56
C ARG A 404 -20.35 -2.39 4.73
N LYS A 405 -20.15 -3.49 5.45
CA LYS A 405 -20.96 -3.87 6.61
C LYS A 405 -20.07 -4.35 7.74
N LYS A 406 -20.41 -3.99 8.98
CA LYS A 406 -19.76 -4.54 10.17
C LYS A 406 -20.09 -6.02 10.32
N ARG A 407 -19.10 -6.86 10.60
CA ARG A 407 -19.29 -8.28 10.87
C ARG A 407 -20.06 -8.42 12.17
N GLY A 408 -21.15 -9.20 12.11
CA GLY A 408 -22.01 -9.53 13.24
C GLY A 408 -21.53 -10.75 13.99
#